data_AF-A0A397SD52-F1
#
_entry.id   AF-A0A397SD52-F1
#
_cell.length_a   1.000
_cell.length_b   1.000
_cell.length_c   1.000
_cell.angle_alpha   90.00
_cell.angle_beta   90.00
_cell.angle_gamma   90.00
#
_symmetry.space_group_name_H-M   'P 1'
#
loop_
_entity.id
_entity.type
_entity.pdbx_description
1 polymer ?
#
loop_
_entity_poly.entity_id
_entity_poly.type
_entity_poly.pdbx_seq_one_letter_code
_entity_poly.pdbx_strand_id
1 'polypeptide(L)'
;MERTLLKLIPLIRFHDIPSEEFCEKVMPYDELLPKKLRHELLTFYLAPEKLLRPLSSRSSFSINIDSVIINAQHLSLFSSWIVKENEILKKNPYKYDLIFRASRDGNTSTDFHAKCDGKNSTIVIAKIKETNQLVGGYNPRDWDGDAVAKITRKSFIFSFENCNDIHTGRIGRVIQEQHAIRCYNNYGPLFGTFKNGSN
;
A
#
# COMPACT_ATOMS: atom_id res chain seq x y z
N MET A 1 -25.73 -10.98 31.35
CA MET A 1 -25.27 -9.75 30.66
C MET A 1 -23.87 -9.95 30.07
N GLU A 2 -22.91 -10.39 30.88
CA GLU A 2 -21.49 -10.64 30.50
C GLU A 2 -21.32 -11.59 29.28
N ARG A 3 -22.07 -12.71 29.24
CA ARG A 3 -22.04 -13.67 28.12
C ARG A 3 -22.52 -13.10 26.77
N THR A 4 -23.40 -12.09 26.79
CA THR A 4 -23.90 -11.44 25.58
C THR A 4 -22.89 -10.41 25.10
N LEU A 5 -22.31 -9.64 26.03
CA LEU A 5 -21.30 -8.64 25.73
C LEU A 5 -20.04 -9.25 25.11
N LEU A 6 -19.57 -10.39 25.64
CA LEU A 6 -18.40 -11.09 25.10
C LEU A 6 -18.58 -11.55 23.63
N LYS A 7 -19.83 -11.75 23.17
CA LYS A 7 -20.11 -12.04 21.75
C LYS A 7 -20.07 -10.80 20.87
N LEU A 8 -20.29 -9.62 21.45
CA LEU A 8 -20.29 -8.34 20.74
C LEU A 8 -18.90 -7.70 20.70
N ILE A 9 -18.06 -7.93 21.71
CA ILE A 9 -16.70 -7.37 21.80
C ILE A 9 -15.88 -7.61 20.51
N PRO A 10 -15.85 -8.81 19.89
CA PRO A 10 -15.13 -9.04 18.65
C PRO A 10 -15.66 -8.24 17.44
N LEU A 11 -16.87 -7.70 17.52
CA LEU A 11 -17.50 -6.90 16.46
C LEU A 11 -17.16 -5.41 16.59
N ILE A 12 -16.62 -4.97 17.73
CA ILE A 12 -16.28 -3.57 18.00
C ILE A 12 -14.86 -3.29 17.47
N ARG A 13 -14.72 -2.28 16.62
CA ARG A 13 -13.43 -1.87 16.04
C ARG A 13 -12.71 -0.87 16.93
N PHE A 14 -12.24 -1.35 18.09
CA PHE A 14 -11.62 -0.49 19.10
C PHE A 14 -10.42 0.34 18.62
N HIS A 15 -9.68 -0.11 17.61
CA HIS A 15 -8.50 0.59 17.06
C HIS A 15 -8.88 1.74 16.09
N ASP A 16 -10.14 1.82 15.67
CA ASP A 16 -10.64 2.87 14.79
C ASP A 16 -11.26 4.04 15.58
N ILE A 17 -11.39 3.89 16.91
CA ILE A 17 -11.97 4.90 17.80
C ILE A 17 -10.92 6.00 18.05
N PRO A 18 -11.23 7.30 17.95
CA PRO A 18 -10.32 8.36 18.38
C PRO A 18 -9.95 8.22 19.85
N SER A 19 -8.73 8.60 20.25
CA SER A 19 -8.26 8.47 21.64
C SER A 19 -9.17 9.19 22.65
N GLU A 20 -9.65 10.38 22.29
CA GLU A 20 -10.62 11.16 23.08
C GLU A 20 -11.92 10.38 23.30
N GLU A 21 -12.50 9.85 22.22
CA GLU A 21 -13.74 9.06 22.29
C GLU A 21 -13.54 7.72 23.01
N PHE A 22 -12.36 7.11 22.89
CA PHE A 22 -12.01 5.91 23.64
C PHE A 22 -11.99 6.20 25.15
N CYS A 23 -11.38 7.32 25.56
CA CYS A 23 -11.36 7.76 26.95
C CYS A 23 -12.75 8.07 27.51
N GLU A 24 -13.63 8.65 26.70
CA GLU A 24 -14.97 9.02 27.15
C GLU A 24 -15.97 7.88 27.12
N LYS A 25 -15.90 6.99 26.11
CA LYS A 25 -16.97 6.03 25.82
C LYS A 25 -16.58 4.57 26.02
N VAL A 26 -15.29 4.24 26.05
CA VAL A 26 -14.82 2.85 26.19
C VAL A 26 -14.17 2.61 27.54
N MET A 27 -13.28 3.51 27.97
CA MET A 27 -12.59 3.44 29.27
C MET A 27 -13.53 3.31 30.48
N PRO A 28 -14.72 3.96 30.55
CA PRO A 28 -15.64 3.76 31.68
C PRO A 28 -16.16 2.32 31.83
N TYR A 29 -15.99 1.48 30.81
CA TYR A 29 -16.42 0.09 30.78
C TYR A 29 -15.24 -0.89 30.69
N ASP A 30 -14.02 -0.47 31.04
CA ASP A 30 -12.81 -1.27 30.84
C ASP A 30 -12.80 -2.60 31.61
N GLU A 31 -13.50 -2.66 32.75
CA GLU A 31 -13.69 -3.88 33.56
C GLU A 31 -14.49 -4.96 32.84
N LEU A 32 -15.33 -4.56 31.86
CA LEU A 32 -16.13 -5.48 31.06
C LEU A 32 -15.35 -6.09 29.89
N LEU A 33 -14.15 -5.57 29.61
CA LEU A 33 -13.27 -6.09 28.55
C LEU A 33 -12.40 -7.24 29.07
N PRO A 34 -12.15 -8.28 28.28
CA PRO A 34 -11.15 -9.30 28.61
C PRO A 34 -9.80 -8.66 28.93
N LYS A 35 -9.16 -9.06 30.04
CA LYS A 35 -7.89 -8.50 30.53
C LYS A 35 -6.82 -8.35 29.45
N LYS A 36 -6.71 -9.37 28.57
CA LYS A 36 -5.77 -9.35 27.44
C LYS A 36 -6.09 -8.24 26.44
N LEU A 37 -7.36 -8.11 26.05
CA LEU A 37 -7.82 -7.08 25.13
C LEU A 37 -7.64 -5.67 25.73
N ARG A 38 -7.99 -5.50 27.01
CA ARG A 38 -7.77 -4.24 27.73
C ARG A 38 -6.30 -3.82 27.68
N HIS A 39 -5.39 -4.74 27.99
CA HIS A 39 -3.95 -4.47 27.95
C HIS A 39 -3.46 -4.09 26.55
N GLU A 40 -3.93 -4.79 25.51
CA GLU A 40 -3.61 -4.48 24.10
C GLU A 40 -4.10 -3.08 23.70
N LEU A 41 -5.34 -2.72 24.04
CA LEU A 41 -5.92 -1.41 23.72
C LEU A 41 -5.23 -0.27 24.47
N LEU A 42 -4.97 -0.44 25.77
CA LEU A 42 -4.23 0.56 26.55
C LEU A 42 -2.82 0.77 26.01
N THR A 43 -2.15 -0.31 25.60
CA THR A 43 -0.82 -0.21 25.00
C THR A 43 -0.87 0.55 23.66
N PHE A 44 -1.89 0.29 22.84
CA PHE A 44 -2.11 1.01 21.58
C PHE A 44 -2.33 2.51 21.78
N TYR A 45 -3.15 2.93 22.74
CA TYR A 45 -3.47 4.34 22.95
C TYR A 45 -2.41 5.11 23.75
N LEU A 46 -1.67 4.45 24.65
CA LEU A 46 -0.75 5.13 25.58
C LEU A 46 0.73 5.02 25.19
N ALA A 47 1.12 3.96 24.50
CA ALA A 47 2.53 3.70 24.17
C ALA A 47 2.64 2.89 22.85
N PRO A 48 2.18 3.45 21.71
CA PRO A 48 2.14 2.74 20.44
C PRO A 48 3.53 2.26 19.99
N GLU A 49 4.61 2.96 20.36
CA GLU A 49 6.01 2.54 20.09
C GLU A 49 6.42 1.20 20.75
N LYS A 50 5.68 0.71 21.76
CA LYS A 50 5.96 -0.58 22.41
C LYS A 50 5.28 -1.77 21.72
N LEU A 51 4.42 -1.52 20.72
CA LEU A 51 3.79 -2.60 19.96
C LEU A 51 4.80 -3.20 18.96
N LEU A 52 5.44 -4.30 19.35
CA LEU A 52 6.33 -5.12 18.50
C LEU A 52 5.65 -5.73 17.27
N ARG A 53 4.34 -5.53 17.11
CA ARG A 53 3.55 -5.96 15.96
C ARG A 53 2.56 -4.85 15.64
N PRO A 54 2.43 -4.43 14.37
CA PRO A 54 1.33 -3.59 13.97
C PRO A 54 0.07 -4.41 14.18
N LEU A 55 -0.68 -4.13 15.26
CA LEU A 55 -2.02 -4.66 15.40
C LEU A 55 -2.76 -4.11 14.20
N SER A 56 -3.16 -5.04 13.34
CA SER A 56 -3.89 -4.74 12.12
C SER A 56 -5.11 -3.95 12.54
N SER A 57 -5.10 -2.63 12.33
CA SER A 57 -6.33 -1.92 12.02
C SER A 57 -6.93 -2.76 10.90
N ARG A 58 -7.95 -3.54 11.24
CA ARG A 58 -8.83 -4.15 10.26
C ARG A 58 -9.63 -2.99 9.69
N SER A 59 -8.95 -2.16 8.90
CA SER A 59 -9.54 -1.20 7.98
C SER A 59 -10.59 -1.99 7.23
N SER A 60 -11.83 -1.78 7.64
CA SER A 60 -13.01 -2.51 7.17
C SER A 60 -13.54 -1.90 5.89
N PHE A 61 -12.63 -1.52 5.00
CA PHE A 61 -12.88 -1.75 3.60
C PHE A 61 -12.27 -3.12 3.33
N SER A 62 -13.11 -4.16 3.26
CA SER A 62 -12.78 -5.32 2.45
C SER A 62 -12.71 -4.84 1.01
N ILE A 63 -11.64 -4.11 0.66
CA ILE A 63 -11.27 -3.89 -0.73
C ILE A 63 -10.97 -5.30 -1.19
N ASN A 64 -11.91 -5.88 -1.95
CA ASN A 64 -11.69 -7.17 -2.58
C ASN A 64 -10.65 -6.92 -3.67
N ILE A 65 -9.39 -7.18 -3.34
CA ILE A 65 -8.28 -7.00 -4.26
C ILE A 65 -8.06 -8.34 -4.92
N ASP A 66 -8.26 -8.37 -6.23
CA ASP A 66 -7.82 -9.47 -7.06
C ASP A 66 -6.28 -9.44 -7.14
N SER A 67 -5.59 -9.90 -6.10
CA SER A 67 -4.13 -10.03 -6.03
C SER A 67 -3.70 -11.07 -5.00
N VAL A 68 -2.62 -11.78 -5.31
CA VAL A 68 -1.96 -12.74 -4.42
C VAL A 68 -0.64 -12.22 -3.85
N ILE A 69 -0.17 -11.05 -4.30
CA ILE A 69 1.14 -10.49 -3.93
C ILE A 69 1.04 -9.22 -3.08
N ILE A 70 -0.15 -8.63 -2.97
CA ILE A 70 -0.43 -7.44 -2.16
C ILE A 70 -1.81 -7.53 -1.52
N ASN A 71 -2.06 -6.72 -0.50
CA ASN A 71 -3.33 -6.63 0.22
C ASN A 71 -3.78 -5.16 0.37
N ALA A 72 -4.88 -4.93 1.10
CA ALA A 72 -5.45 -3.58 1.27
C ALA A 72 -4.52 -2.59 1.97
N GLN A 73 -3.66 -3.07 2.87
CA GLN A 73 -2.70 -2.19 3.55
C GLN A 73 -1.65 -1.66 2.58
N HIS A 74 -1.20 -2.46 1.62
CA HIS A 74 -0.31 -2.01 0.55
C HIS A 74 -0.97 -0.91 -0.27
N LEU A 75 -2.24 -1.07 -0.68
CA LEU A 75 -2.94 -0.04 -1.45
C LEU A 75 -3.06 1.27 -0.68
N SER A 76 -3.39 1.22 0.62
CA SER A 76 -3.43 2.41 1.47
C SER A 76 -2.06 3.09 1.60
N LEU A 77 -0.98 2.31 1.74
CA LEU A 77 0.39 2.83 1.78
C LEU A 77 0.81 3.45 0.43
N PHE A 78 0.52 2.79 -0.68
CA PHE A 78 0.79 3.36 -2.01
C PHE A 78 0.02 4.67 -2.22
N SER A 79 -1.19 4.75 -1.69
CA SER A 79 -2.00 5.96 -1.77
C SER A 79 -1.40 7.11 -0.96
N SER A 80 -0.90 6.84 0.25
CA SER A 80 -0.20 7.87 1.04
C SER A 80 1.06 8.34 0.32
N TRP A 81 1.81 7.43 -0.30
CA TRP A 81 2.98 7.79 -1.11
C TRP A 81 2.63 8.65 -2.33
N ILE A 82 1.51 8.42 -2.99
CA ILE A 82 1.04 9.26 -4.11
C ILE A 82 0.67 10.67 -3.61
N VAL A 83 -0.06 10.78 -2.48
CA VAL A 83 -0.47 12.07 -1.90
C VAL A 83 0.70 12.78 -1.18
N LYS A 84 1.80 12.07 -0.92
CA LYS A 84 2.97 12.52 -0.13
C LYS A 84 2.63 12.73 1.35
N GLU A 85 1.76 11.88 1.89
CA GLU A 85 1.54 11.79 3.33
C GLU A 85 2.51 10.79 3.96
N ASN A 86 2.99 11.10 5.16
CA ASN A 86 3.95 10.27 5.90
C ASN A 86 3.28 9.10 6.65
N GLU A 87 1.95 9.09 6.72
CA GLU A 87 1.16 8.09 7.45
C GLU A 87 0.21 7.32 6.51
N ILE A 88 -0.20 6.12 6.92
CA ILE A 88 -1.17 5.31 6.18
C ILE A 88 -2.53 6.01 6.22
N LEU A 89 -3.11 6.23 5.05
CA LEU A 89 -4.41 6.90 4.95
C LEU A 89 -5.50 6.08 5.65
N LYS A 90 -6.25 6.71 6.57
CA LYS A 90 -7.46 6.12 7.18
C LYS A 90 -8.54 5.80 6.14
N LYS A 91 -8.58 6.59 5.07
CA LYS A 91 -9.46 6.40 3.91
C LYS A 91 -8.65 6.53 2.63
N ASN A 92 -8.69 5.49 1.80
CA ASN A 92 -8.03 5.51 0.51
C ASN A 92 -8.84 6.39 -0.49
N PRO A 93 -8.27 7.46 -1.05
CA PRO A 93 -8.97 8.33 -2.01
C PRO A 93 -8.99 7.73 -3.43
N TYR A 94 -8.24 6.66 -3.68
CA TYR A 94 -8.12 6.03 -4.99
C TYR A 94 -8.88 4.70 -5.06
N LYS A 95 -9.42 4.43 -6.25
CA LYS A 95 -9.88 3.11 -6.67
C LYS A 95 -8.78 2.47 -7.49
N TYR A 96 -8.39 1.25 -7.13
CA TYR A 96 -7.39 0.48 -7.87
C TYR A 96 -8.09 -0.55 -8.75
N ASP A 97 -7.82 -0.48 -10.06
CA ASP A 97 -8.31 -1.43 -11.05
C ASP A 97 -7.13 -2.26 -11.60
N LEU A 98 -7.25 -3.59 -11.56
CA LEU A 98 -6.24 -4.49 -12.12
C LEU A 98 -6.35 -4.54 -13.65
N ILE A 99 -5.50 -3.77 -14.33
CA ILE A 99 -5.51 -3.68 -15.81
C ILE A 99 -4.61 -4.71 -16.50
N PHE A 100 -3.57 -5.20 -15.82
CA PHE A 100 -2.60 -6.16 -16.37
C PHE A 100 -2.07 -7.09 -15.28
N ARG A 101 -1.97 -8.38 -15.59
CA ARG A 101 -1.33 -9.41 -14.77
C ARG A 101 -0.60 -10.39 -15.68
N ALA A 102 0.72 -10.53 -15.49
CA ALA A 102 1.54 -11.35 -16.37
C ALA A 102 1.06 -12.81 -16.53
N SER A 103 0.58 -13.42 -15.44
CA SER A 103 0.05 -14.80 -15.47
C SER A 103 -1.32 -14.95 -16.16
N ARG A 104 -2.03 -13.86 -16.43
CA ARG A 104 -3.34 -13.84 -17.10
C ARG A 104 -3.24 -13.30 -18.52
N ASP A 105 -2.50 -12.22 -18.69
CA ASP A 105 -2.51 -11.39 -19.89
C ASP A 105 -1.27 -11.58 -20.78
N GLY A 106 -0.29 -12.38 -20.35
CA GLY A 106 0.99 -12.58 -21.04
C GLY A 106 2.13 -11.81 -20.38
N ASN A 107 3.38 -12.19 -20.67
CA ASN A 107 4.58 -11.65 -20.01
C ASN A 107 5.57 -11.02 -21.00
N THR A 108 5.06 -10.47 -22.11
CA THR A 108 5.87 -9.74 -23.09
C THR A 108 5.66 -8.23 -22.98
N SER A 109 6.59 -7.44 -23.53
CA SER A 109 6.42 -5.99 -23.68
C SER A 109 5.19 -5.66 -24.53
N THR A 110 4.93 -6.44 -25.58
CA THR A 110 3.74 -6.30 -26.42
C THR A 110 2.45 -6.49 -25.62
N ASP A 111 2.37 -7.49 -24.75
CA ASP A 111 1.20 -7.72 -23.89
C ASP A 111 0.98 -6.57 -22.90
N PHE A 112 2.08 -6.06 -22.32
CA PHE A 112 2.04 -4.92 -21.42
C PHE A 112 1.50 -3.68 -22.12
N HIS A 113 2.08 -3.30 -23.26
CA HIS A 113 1.66 -2.12 -24.01
C HIS A 113 0.22 -2.23 -24.51
N ALA A 114 -0.22 -3.41 -24.96
CA ALA A 114 -1.60 -3.64 -25.38
C ALA A 114 -2.63 -3.39 -24.27
N LYS A 115 -2.26 -3.54 -22.99
CA LYS A 115 -3.15 -3.35 -21.84
C LYS A 115 -2.97 -2.02 -21.13
N CYS A 116 -1.74 -1.51 -21.07
CA CYS A 116 -1.34 -0.40 -20.20
C CYS A 116 -1.21 0.94 -20.92
N ASP A 117 -1.06 0.96 -22.25
CA ASP A 117 -0.99 2.22 -22.99
C ASP A 117 -2.33 2.98 -22.94
N GLY A 118 -2.25 4.30 -22.85
CA GLY A 118 -3.42 5.18 -22.70
C GLY A 118 -4.18 5.04 -21.36
N LYS A 119 -3.67 4.28 -20.38
CA LYS A 119 -4.32 4.10 -19.07
C LYS A 119 -3.98 5.17 -18.03
N ASN A 120 -3.20 6.19 -18.41
CA ASN A 120 -2.70 7.23 -17.51
C ASN A 120 -1.95 6.63 -16.31
N SER A 121 -2.18 7.19 -15.11
CA SER A 121 -1.44 6.83 -13.91
C SER A 121 -1.59 5.35 -13.55
N THR A 122 -0.46 4.69 -13.32
CA THR A 122 -0.41 3.26 -13.03
C THR A 122 0.61 2.95 -11.95
N ILE A 123 0.35 1.90 -11.19
CA ILE A 123 1.35 1.31 -10.29
C ILE A 123 1.70 -0.08 -10.79
N VAL A 124 2.99 -0.33 -10.93
CA VAL A 124 3.56 -1.61 -11.33
C VAL A 124 4.09 -2.30 -10.08
N ILE A 125 3.76 -3.57 -9.93
CA ILE A 125 4.10 -4.37 -8.76
C ILE A 125 4.60 -5.73 -9.24
N ALA A 126 5.80 -6.11 -8.79
CA ALA A 126 6.41 -7.40 -9.10
C ALA A 126 6.90 -8.06 -7.82
N LYS A 127 6.64 -9.37 -7.70
CA LYS A 127 7.24 -10.22 -6.67
C LYS A 127 8.47 -10.90 -7.25
N ILE A 128 9.60 -10.83 -6.55
CA ILE A 128 10.82 -11.52 -6.97
C ILE A 128 10.63 -13.02 -6.76
N LYS A 129 10.95 -13.82 -7.78
CA LYS A 129 10.76 -15.28 -7.75
C LYS A 129 11.55 -15.89 -6.59
N GLU A 130 10.93 -16.86 -5.90
CA GLU A 130 11.55 -17.60 -4.78
C GLU A 130 11.94 -16.75 -3.56
N THR A 131 11.50 -15.49 -3.49
CA THR A 131 11.67 -14.64 -2.32
C THR A 131 10.35 -14.04 -1.87
N ASN A 132 10.37 -13.41 -0.69
CA ASN A 132 9.28 -12.56 -0.24
C ASN A 132 9.50 -11.09 -0.61
N GLN A 133 10.46 -10.76 -1.48
CA GLN A 133 10.68 -9.37 -1.85
C GLN A 133 9.64 -8.90 -2.87
N LEU A 134 9.19 -7.67 -2.66
CA LEU A 134 8.30 -6.95 -3.59
C LEU A 134 9.06 -5.75 -4.13
N VAL A 135 8.94 -5.48 -5.42
CA VAL A 135 9.49 -4.28 -6.05
C VAL A 135 8.45 -3.68 -7.00
N GLY A 136 8.62 -2.41 -7.33
CA GLY A 136 7.72 -1.77 -8.26
C GLY A 136 7.95 -0.28 -8.41
N GLY A 137 6.97 0.39 -9.01
CA GLY A 137 6.99 1.82 -9.18
C GLY A 137 5.65 2.38 -9.62
N TYR A 138 5.47 3.67 -9.39
CA TYR A 138 4.29 4.43 -9.78
C TYR A 138 4.64 5.40 -10.91
N ASN A 139 3.96 5.27 -12.04
CA ASN A 139 4.03 6.21 -13.14
C ASN A 139 2.76 7.08 -13.12
N PRO A 140 2.84 8.41 -12.89
CA PRO A 140 1.68 9.30 -12.96
C PRO A 140 1.26 9.65 -14.40
N ARG A 141 2.07 9.28 -15.40
CA ARG A 141 1.81 9.47 -16.83
C ARG A 141 1.38 8.15 -17.47
N ASP A 142 1.11 8.19 -18.77
CA ASP A 142 0.93 7.02 -19.61
C ASP A 142 2.26 6.29 -19.92
N TRP A 143 2.15 5.12 -20.55
CA TRP A 143 3.25 4.30 -21.07
C TRP A 143 3.42 4.40 -22.58
N ASP A 144 2.54 5.13 -23.26
CA ASP A 144 2.59 5.29 -24.70
C ASP A 144 3.80 6.12 -25.14
N GLY A 145 4.11 6.03 -26.43
CA GLY A 145 5.22 6.74 -27.04
C GLY A 145 6.48 5.87 -27.09
N ASP A 146 6.96 5.64 -28.31
CA ASP A 146 8.16 4.85 -28.54
C ASP A 146 9.41 5.71 -28.38
N ALA A 147 10.36 5.25 -27.57
CA ALA A 147 11.58 5.96 -27.20
C ALA A 147 11.35 7.35 -26.57
N VAL A 148 10.21 7.54 -25.89
CA VAL A 148 9.85 8.82 -25.25
C VAL A 148 10.21 8.82 -23.77
N ALA A 149 10.87 9.90 -23.33
CA ALA A 149 11.04 10.23 -21.92
C ALA A 149 9.80 10.94 -21.39
N LYS A 150 9.17 10.44 -20.32
CA LYS A 150 8.05 11.13 -19.66
C LYS A 150 8.57 11.88 -18.44
N ILE A 151 8.51 13.22 -18.49
CA ILE A 151 9.02 14.10 -17.44
C ILE A 151 8.03 14.14 -16.27
N THR A 152 8.49 13.79 -15.07
CA THR A 152 7.67 13.86 -13.86
C THR A 152 8.49 13.80 -12.57
N ARG A 153 8.15 14.66 -11.60
CA ARG A 153 8.58 14.55 -10.18
C ARG A 153 7.69 13.70 -9.28
N LYS A 154 6.54 13.26 -9.80
CA LYS A 154 5.51 12.55 -9.01
C LYS A 154 5.69 11.04 -9.07
N SER A 155 6.52 10.53 -9.98
CA SER A 155 6.90 9.11 -10.03
C SER A 155 7.70 8.71 -8.80
N PHE A 156 7.69 7.42 -8.51
CA PHE A 156 8.55 6.81 -7.49
C PHE A 156 8.75 5.33 -7.79
N ILE A 157 9.83 4.76 -7.28
CA ILE A 157 10.03 3.32 -7.18
C ILE A 157 9.92 2.90 -5.73
N PHE A 158 9.73 1.60 -5.48
CA PHE A 158 9.73 1.07 -4.13
C PHE A 158 10.25 -0.35 -4.08
N SER A 159 10.63 -0.75 -2.87
CA SER A 159 10.94 -2.14 -2.54
C SER A 159 10.40 -2.48 -1.15
N PHE A 160 10.08 -3.75 -0.94
CA PHE A 160 9.79 -4.34 0.35
C PHE A 160 10.72 -5.54 0.53
N GLU A 161 11.36 -5.63 1.68
CA GLU A 161 12.15 -6.81 2.04
C GLU A 161 11.24 -8.03 2.25
N ASN A 162 10.01 -7.79 2.71
CA ASN A 162 8.98 -8.79 2.90
C ASN A 162 7.59 -8.28 2.45
N CYS A 163 7.02 -8.89 1.41
CA CYS A 163 5.72 -8.54 0.83
C CYS A 163 4.54 -8.76 1.77
N ASN A 164 4.74 -9.45 2.90
CA ASN A 164 3.71 -9.62 3.91
C ASN A 164 3.77 -8.55 5.00
N ASP A 165 4.81 -7.71 5.02
CA ASP A 165 5.03 -6.67 6.02
C ASP A 165 5.28 -5.30 5.35
N ILE A 166 4.24 -4.47 5.40
CA ILE A 166 4.25 -3.13 4.81
C ILE A 166 5.30 -2.19 5.43
N HIS A 167 5.77 -2.47 6.65
CA HIS A 167 6.76 -1.64 7.34
C HIS A 167 8.17 -1.83 6.79
N THR A 168 8.40 -2.89 6.02
CA THR A 168 9.65 -3.10 5.28
C THR A 168 9.72 -2.28 3.98
N GLY A 169 8.66 -1.53 3.66
CA GLY A 169 8.55 -0.73 2.45
C GLY A 169 9.50 0.48 2.46
N ARG A 170 10.29 0.60 1.41
CA ARG A 170 11.16 1.76 1.14
C ARG A 170 10.76 2.40 -0.18
N ILE A 171 10.72 3.72 -0.22
CA ILE A 171 10.36 4.50 -1.40
C ILE A 171 11.58 5.28 -1.92
N GLY A 172 11.82 5.20 -3.23
CA GLY A 172 12.78 6.02 -3.97
C GLY A 172 12.05 7.06 -4.80
N ARG A 173 12.38 8.34 -4.61
CA ARG A 173 11.71 9.47 -5.28
C ARG A 173 12.60 10.01 -6.37
N VAL A 174 11.97 10.49 -7.44
CA VAL A 174 12.67 11.09 -8.59
C VAL A 174 13.64 12.19 -8.14
N ILE A 175 14.89 12.06 -8.58
CA ILE A 175 15.94 13.08 -8.42
C ILE A 175 16.01 13.96 -9.69
N GLN A 176 15.91 13.34 -10.87
CA GLN A 176 15.98 14.03 -12.16
C GLN A 176 14.73 13.73 -13.00
N GLU A 177 13.84 14.72 -13.12
CA GLU A 177 12.51 14.56 -13.73
C GLU A 177 12.57 14.07 -15.19
N GLN A 178 13.56 14.53 -15.96
CA GLN A 178 13.79 14.14 -17.34
C GLN A 178 14.21 12.66 -17.52
N HIS A 179 14.55 12.00 -16.42
CA HIS A 179 14.99 10.62 -16.36
C HIS A 179 14.02 9.72 -15.58
N ALA A 180 12.87 10.24 -15.14
CA ALA A 180 11.96 9.52 -14.25
C ALA A 180 11.36 8.26 -14.89
N ILE A 181 10.89 8.38 -16.14
CA ILE A 181 10.20 7.32 -16.87
C ILE A 181 10.76 7.23 -18.30
N ARG A 182 10.86 6.00 -18.80
CA ARG A 182 11.21 5.69 -20.19
C ARG A 182 10.15 4.77 -20.79
N CYS A 183 9.65 5.15 -21.95
CA CYS A 183 8.70 4.36 -22.71
C CYS A 183 9.40 3.86 -23.98
N TYR A 184 9.49 2.55 -24.13
CA TYR A 184 10.06 1.90 -25.32
C TYR A 184 9.19 0.69 -25.62
N ASN A 185 8.68 0.57 -26.84
CA ASN A 185 7.69 -0.45 -27.18
C ASN A 185 8.20 -1.90 -27.01
N ASN A 186 9.53 -2.08 -27.05
CA ASN A 186 10.17 -3.37 -26.86
C ASN A 186 10.47 -3.71 -25.39
N TYR A 187 10.23 -2.80 -24.45
CA TYR A 187 10.39 -3.04 -23.02
C TYR A 187 9.04 -2.96 -22.30
N GLY A 188 8.98 -3.52 -21.09
CA GLY A 188 7.86 -3.28 -20.20
C GLY A 188 8.05 -1.94 -19.46
N PRO A 189 7.56 -1.85 -18.21
CA PRO A 189 7.68 -0.61 -17.45
C PRO A 189 9.14 -0.32 -17.07
N LEU A 190 9.61 0.88 -17.42
CA LEU A 190 10.96 1.35 -17.11
C LEU A 190 10.91 2.64 -16.27
N PHE A 191 11.45 2.53 -15.06
CA PHE A 191 11.63 3.64 -14.14
C PHE A 191 13.11 4.00 -14.09
N GLY A 192 13.43 5.24 -14.40
CA GLY A 192 14.78 5.74 -14.30
C GLY A 192 15.68 5.56 -15.54
N THR A 193 16.96 5.92 -15.39
CA THR A 193 18.02 5.63 -16.37
C THR A 193 19.31 5.22 -15.68
N PHE A 194 20.11 4.38 -16.35
CA PHE A 194 21.33 3.77 -15.82
C PHE A 194 22.42 4.78 -15.39
N LYS A 195 22.46 6.00 -15.96
CA LYS A 195 23.66 6.84 -15.87
C LYS A 195 23.74 7.79 -14.68
N ASN A 196 22.69 8.04 -13.89
CA ASN A 196 22.72 9.17 -12.95
C ASN A 196 21.85 9.07 -11.68
N GLY A 197 21.40 7.88 -11.26
CA GLY A 197 20.57 7.78 -10.05
C GLY A 197 19.30 8.62 -10.19
N SER A 198 18.33 8.10 -10.93
CA SER A 198 17.12 8.85 -11.29
C SER A 198 16.00 8.77 -10.25
N ASN A 199 16.06 7.82 -9.30
CA ASN A 199 15.11 7.60 -8.22
C ASN A 199 15.80 7.03 -6.97
#